data_AF-A0AAV5DC85-F1
#
_entry.id   AF-A0AAV5DC85-F1
#
_cell.length_a   1.000
_cell.length_b   1.000
_cell.length_c   1.000
_cell.angle_alpha   90.00
_cell.angle_beta   90.00
_cell.angle_gamma   90.00
#
_symmetry.space_group_name_H-M   'P 1'
#
loop_
_entity.id
_entity.type
_entity.pdbx_description
1 polymer ?
#
loop_
_entity_poly.entity_id
_entity_poly.type
_entity_poly.pdbx_seq_one_letter_code
_entity_poly.pdbx_strand_id
1 'polypeptide(L)'
;MTKAATLDYGARPGPLRPANIIRSKFPTYKNGLNGIVIKLADGPEIPPLKEAVAKETADLLDRRQRLSVRELAMKFEKGLNTATLLSKEVEILAVQLSKREAELLQQKEEVTQLAKSLKQASEDAKRIVEEERANAHIEVESARNAVQRVQQAVQEHEKMSKSTGKQVCSWQLELHKRPKDNGPNAFDLEGLQCLGSMLRIVAQRGTSMDLSNLSIQWFRIHPNESNKEIISGATRPVYALEPHDVGRYVQAEINLDGEIVVAKTAGPVDPDAGLVDYVETLVKKPESEFNVVVLQLNGVDQPKESVHVLNVGRLRMRLMKGKSVVAKEFYSSSMQVWHNE
;
A
#
# COMPACT_ATOMS: atom_id res chain seq x y z
N MET A 1 39.18 -27.72 -13.30
CA MET A 1 39.57 -28.70 -12.27
C MET A 1 39.60 -30.07 -12.90
N THR A 2 40.80 -30.52 -13.23
CA THR A 2 41.10 -31.76 -13.95
C THR A 2 41.11 -32.92 -12.94
N LYS A 3 40.30 -33.96 -13.15
CA LYS A 3 40.43 -35.23 -12.39
C LYS A 3 40.68 -36.36 -13.37
N ALA A 4 41.90 -36.87 -13.29
CA ALA A 4 42.44 -37.99 -14.04
C ALA A 4 41.82 -39.31 -13.59
N ALA A 5 41.64 -40.21 -14.55
CA ALA A 5 41.29 -41.60 -14.35
C ALA A 5 42.52 -42.39 -13.87
N THR A 6 42.37 -43.19 -12.81
CA THR A 6 43.33 -44.22 -12.42
C THR A 6 42.72 -45.59 -12.74
N LEU A 7 43.28 -46.21 -13.78
CA LEU A 7 43.14 -47.61 -14.13
C LEU A 7 43.89 -48.45 -13.07
N ASP A 8 43.21 -49.37 -12.39
CA ASP A 8 43.85 -50.36 -11.53
C ASP A 8 44.11 -51.64 -12.36
N TYR A 9 45.39 -51.92 -12.62
CA TYR A 9 45.84 -53.09 -13.35
C TYR A 9 46.01 -54.26 -12.37
N GLY A 10 45.32 -55.37 -12.66
CA GLY A 10 45.37 -56.60 -11.89
C GLY A 10 46.78 -57.09 -11.58
N ALA A 11 47.03 -57.35 -10.30
CA ALA A 11 48.23 -57.97 -9.78
C ALA A 11 48.37 -59.42 -10.29
N ARG A 12 49.50 -59.73 -10.94
CA ARG A 12 49.94 -61.10 -11.22
C ARG A 12 50.58 -61.71 -9.96
N PRO A 13 50.50 -63.03 -9.72
CA PRO A 13 51.14 -63.66 -8.57
C PRO A 13 52.66 -63.76 -8.78
N GLY A 14 53.45 -63.16 -7.88
CA GLY A 14 54.90 -63.34 -7.80
C GLY A 14 55.31 -64.68 -7.16
N PRO A 15 56.58 -65.11 -7.34
CA PRO A 15 57.04 -66.44 -6.97
C PRO A 15 57.05 -66.70 -5.45
N LEU A 16 56.80 -67.97 -5.11
CA LEU A 16 56.64 -68.55 -3.79
C LEU A 16 57.78 -68.15 -2.82
N ARG A 17 57.42 -67.52 -1.69
CA ARG A 17 58.36 -67.32 -0.58
C ARG A 17 58.53 -68.65 0.18
N PRO A 18 59.75 -69.03 0.60
CA PRO A 18 59.94 -70.15 1.51
C PRO A 18 59.29 -69.84 2.86
N ALA A 19 58.44 -70.74 3.36
CA ALA A 19 57.85 -70.62 4.69
C ALA A 19 58.92 -70.84 5.78
N ASN A 20 59.11 -69.83 6.64
CA ASN A 20 59.91 -69.94 7.86
C ASN A 20 59.22 -70.91 8.83
N ILE A 21 59.68 -72.16 8.90
CA ILE A 21 59.27 -73.10 9.94
C ILE A 21 60.24 -72.97 11.11
N ILE A 22 60.00 -72.00 11.98
CA ILE A 22 60.59 -71.99 13.32
C ILE A 22 59.64 -72.81 14.21
N ARG A 23 59.93 -74.11 14.38
CA ARG A 23 59.16 -74.99 15.28
C ARG A 23 59.81 -74.96 16.67
N SER A 24 59.23 -74.22 17.62
CA SER A 24 59.83 -73.97 18.94
C SER A 24 59.68 -75.11 19.96
N LYS A 25 59.21 -76.31 19.58
CA LYS A 25 59.18 -77.52 20.44
C LYS A 25 59.26 -78.81 19.60
N PHE A 26 60.02 -79.81 20.07
CA PHE A 26 60.11 -81.13 19.44
C PHE A 26 58.81 -81.95 19.64
N PRO A 27 58.38 -82.77 18.66
CA PRO A 27 57.19 -83.60 18.80
C PRO A 27 57.41 -84.74 19.79
N THR A 28 56.57 -84.83 20.82
CA THR A 28 56.52 -85.96 21.74
C THR A 28 56.08 -87.24 21.02
N TYR A 29 56.73 -88.36 21.35
CA TYR A 29 56.40 -89.71 20.91
C TYR A 29 56.19 -90.62 22.13
N LYS A 30 55.31 -91.61 22.02
CA LYS A 30 55.18 -92.72 23.00
C LYS A 30 55.37 -94.03 22.23
N ASN A 31 56.27 -94.89 22.72
CA ASN A 31 56.53 -96.19 22.12
C ASN A 31 55.41 -97.17 22.49
N GLY A 32 54.70 -97.68 21.49
CA GLY A 32 53.90 -98.89 21.62
C GLY A 32 54.74 -100.11 21.25
N LEU A 33 54.63 -101.21 22.00
CA LEU A 33 55.13 -102.51 21.56
C LEU A 33 54.43 -102.86 20.23
N ASN A 34 55.22 -103.12 19.19
CA ASN A 34 54.84 -103.43 17.80
C ASN A 34 54.81 -102.26 16.80
N GLY A 35 55.66 -101.26 16.97
CA GLY A 35 56.41 -100.68 15.84
C GLY A 35 55.65 -99.87 14.78
N ILE A 36 54.45 -99.34 15.05
CA ILE A 36 53.79 -98.40 14.12
C ILE A 36 53.33 -97.15 14.89
N VAL A 37 53.87 -95.99 14.48
CA VAL A 37 53.52 -94.65 14.96
C VAL A 37 52.71 -93.97 13.85
N ILE A 38 51.42 -93.67 14.10
CA ILE A 38 50.61 -92.83 13.21
C ILE A 38 50.23 -91.56 13.96
N LYS A 39 50.68 -90.41 13.45
CA LYS A 39 50.15 -89.08 13.78
C LYS A 39 49.23 -88.65 12.64
N LEU A 40 47.93 -88.52 12.90
CA LEU A 40 47.03 -87.74 12.06
C LEU A 40 46.93 -86.35 12.69
N ALA A 41 47.29 -85.33 11.93
CA ALA A 41 46.92 -83.94 12.20
C ALA A 41 46.03 -83.52 11.04
N ASP A 42 44.84 -83.02 11.37
CA ASP A 42 43.82 -82.59 10.42
C ASP A 42 44.37 -81.57 9.43
N GLY A 43 44.39 -81.95 8.15
CA GLY A 43 44.58 -81.02 7.04
C GLY A 43 43.29 -80.23 6.77
N PRO A 44 43.35 -79.09 6.07
CA PRO A 44 42.15 -78.34 5.71
C PRO A 44 41.17 -79.25 4.94
N GLU A 45 39.93 -79.33 5.42
CA GLU A 45 38.86 -80.08 4.76
C GLU A 45 38.75 -79.62 3.31
N ILE A 46 39.13 -80.49 2.38
CA ILE A 46 38.89 -80.28 0.95
C ILE A 46 37.38 -80.47 0.78
N PRO A 47 36.63 -79.45 0.28
CA PRO A 47 35.20 -79.60 0.08
C PRO A 47 34.93 -80.84 -0.77
N PRO A 48 33.93 -81.66 -0.41
CA PRO A 48 33.63 -82.87 -1.15
C PRO A 48 33.42 -82.53 -2.62
N LEU A 49 33.96 -83.36 -3.52
CA LEU A 49 33.97 -83.11 -4.97
C LEU A 49 32.59 -82.71 -5.52
N LYS A 50 31.52 -83.28 -4.96
CA LYS A 50 30.13 -82.97 -5.30
C LYS A 50 29.74 -81.53 -5.00
N GLU A 51 30.20 -80.96 -3.90
CA GLU A 51 29.94 -79.58 -3.50
C GLU A 51 30.76 -78.59 -4.33
N ALA A 52 32.04 -78.92 -4.59
CA ALA A 52 32.88 -78.13 -5.49
C ALA A 52 32.28 -78.06 -6.90
N VAL A 53 31.82 -79.20 -7.44
CA VAL A 53 31.15 -79.26 -8.75
C VAL A 53 29.82 -78.53 -8.75
N ALA A 54 29.01 -78.64 -7.69
CA ALA A 54 27.74 -77.92 -7.60
C ALA A 54 27.95 -76.40 -7.57
N LYS A 55 28.95 -75.93 -6.83
CA LYS A 55 29.33 -74.52 -6.77
C LYS A 55 29.85 -74.02 -8.11
N GLU A 56 30.74 -74.77 -8.77
CA GLU A 56 31.25 -74.40 -10.09
C GLU A 56 30.15 -74.42 -11.16
N THR A 57 29.21 -75.37 -11.09
CA THR A 57 28.05 -75.41 -11.99
C THR A 57 27.14 -74.20 -11.78
N ALA A 58 26.92 -73.79 -10.53
CA ALA A 58 26.17 -72.58 -10.21
C ALA A 58 26.89 -71.31 -10.70
N ASP A 59 28.20 -71.20 -10.47
CA ASP A 59 29.02 -70.07 -10.91
C ASP A 59 29.08 -69.98 -12.45
N LEU A 60 29.13 -71.12 -13.16
CA LEU A 60 29.10 -71.17 -14.62
C LEU A 60 27.72 -70.84 -15.18
N LEU A 61 26.63 -71.24 -14.52
CA LEU A 61 25.27 -70.85 -14.89
C LEU A 61 25.05 -69.35 -14.71
N ASP A 62 25.50 -68.80 -13.59
CA ASP A 62 25.45 -67.37 -13.30
C ASP A 62 26.34 -66.57 -14.26
N ARG A 63 27.53 -67.07 -14.59
CA ARG A 63 28.40 -66.48 -15.62
C ARG A 63 27.80 -66.58 -17.02
N ARG A 64 27.09 -67.66 -17.34
CA ARG A 64 26.35 -67.84 -18.60
C ARG A 64 25.14 -66.90 -18.69
N GLN A 65 24.47 -66.63 -17.58
CA GLN A 65 23.41 -65.60 -17.50
C GLN A 65 24.01 -64.21 -17.73
N ARG A 66 25.06 -63.84 -16.98
CA ARG A 66 25.76 -62.55 -17.14
C ARG A 66 26.37 -62.32 -18.53
N LEU A 67 26.63 -63.38 -19.30
CA LEU A 67 27.17 -63.34 -20.66
C LEU A 67 26.11 -63.64 -21.74
N SER A 68 24.84 -63.78 -21.37
CA SER A 68 23.79 -64.10 -22.33
C SER A 68 23.50 -62.86 -23.18
N VAL A 69 23.78 -62.97 -24.49
CA VAL A 69 23.41 -61.97 -25.52
C VAL A 69 21.92 -61.56 -25.40
N ARG A 70 21.07 -62.45 -24.88
CA ARG A 70 19.64 -62.19 -24.63
C ARG A 70 19.40 -61.13 -23.55
N GLU A 71 20.14 -61.17 -22.43
CA GLU A 71 19.98 -60.16 -21.37
C GLU A 71 20.44 -58.79 -21.83
N LEU A 72 21.55 -58.74 -22.59
CA LEU A 72 22.05 -57.51 -23.17
C LEU A 72 21.06 -56.94 -24.19
N ALA A 73 20.49 -57.78 -25.07
CA ALA A 73 19.45 -57.39 -26.01
C ALA A 73 18.20 -56.81 -25.31
N MET A 74 17.71 -57.46 -24.25
CA MET A 74 16.58 -56.94 -23.46
C MET A 74 16.89 -55.57 -22.83
N LYS A 75 18.10 -55.36 -22.32
CA LYS A 75 18.52 -54.05 -21.78
C LYS A 75 18.60 -52.99 -22.88
N PHE A 76 19.11 -53.34 -24.06
CA PHE A 76 19.13 -52.44 -25.21
C PHE A 76 17.73 -52.08 -25.69
N GLU A 77 16.83 -53.05 -25.85
CA GLU A 77 15.43 -52.80 -26.23
C GLU A 77 14.71 -51.92 -25.22
N LYS A 78 14.90 -52.19 -23.91
CA LYS A 78 14.35 -51.33 -22.86
C LYS A 78 14.91 -49.91 -22.94
N GLY A 79 16.22 -49.76 -23.12
CA GLY A 79 16.87 -48.46 -23.30
C GLY A 79 16.37 -47.71 -24.53
N LEU A 80 16.20 -48.42 -25.66
CA LEU A 80 15.66 -47.87 -26.89
C LEU A 80 14.22 -47.39 -26.70
N ASN A 81 13.36 -48.21 -26.10
CA ASN A 81 11.98 -47.85 -25.82
C ASN A 81 11.87 -46.63 -24.90
N THR A 82 12.71 -46.55 -23.85
CA THR A 82 12.77 -45.37 -22.97
C THR A 82 13.26 -44.13 -23.73
N ALA A 83 14.30 -44.26 -24.55
CA ALA A 83 14.80 -43.15 -25.36
C ALA A 83 13.74 -42.66 -26.37
N THR A 84 13.00 -43.57 -27.01
CA THR A 84 11.90 -43.21 -27.92
C THR A 84 10.76 -42.49 -27.19
N LEU A 85 10.41 -42.91 -25.98
CA LEU A 85 9.39 -42.23 -25.17
C LEU A 85 9.84 -40.81 -24.81
N LEU A 86 11.06 -40.66 -24.32
CA LEU A 86 11.64 -39.36 -23.98
C LEU A 86 11.76 -38.44 -25.22
N SER A 87 12.10 -39.00 -26.39
CA SER A 87 12.13 -38.24 -27.65
C SER A 87 10.77 -37.63 -27.97
N LYS A 88 9.68 -38.40 -27.83
CA LYS A 88 8.32 -37.90 -28.06
C LYS A 88 7.92 -36.82 -27.05
N GLU A 89 8.31 -36.98 -25.79
CA GLU A 89 8.05 -35.97 -24.76
C GLU A 89 8.78 -34.65 -25.05
N VAL A 90 10.04 -34.73 -25.47
CA VAL A 90 10.83 -33.57 -25.89
C VAL A 90 10.21 -32.86 -27.10
N GLU A 91 9.72 -33.61 -28.09
CA GLU A 91 9.01 -33.03 -29.25
C GLU A 91 7.74 -32.27 -28.82
N ILE A 92 6.94 -32.84 -27.93
CA ILE A 92 5.73 -32.19 -27.40
C ILE A 92 6.10 -30.89 -26.67
N LEU A 93 7.12 -30.94 -25.81
CA LEU A 93 7.59 -29.77 -25.07
C LEU A 93 8.14 -28.68 -26.01
N ALA A 94 8.86 -29.06 -27.07
CA ALA A 94 9.37 -28.11 -28.06
C ALA A 94 8.23 -27.36 -28.79
N VAL A 95 7.16 -28.06 -29.18
CA VAL A 95 5.98 -27.44 -29.79
C VAL A 95 5.28 -26.49 -28.79
N GLN A 96 5.14 -26.89 -27.53
CA GLN A 96 4.54 -26.04 -26.50
C GLN A 96 5.36 -24.78 -26.22
N LEU A 97 6.70 -24.90 -26.19
CA LEU A 97 7.60 -23.76 -26.01
C LEU A 97 7.49 -22.78 -27.19
N SER A 98 7.52 -23.29 -28.42
CA SER A 98 7.37 -22.44 -29.62
C SER A 98 6.03 -21.70 -29.64
N LYS A 99 4.93 -22.35 -29.21
CA LYS A 99 3.63 -21.68 -29.06
C LYS A 99 3.67 -20.56 -28.02
N ARG A 100 4.25 -20.81 -26.84
CA ARG A 100 4.39 -19.78 -25.80
C ARG A 100 5.28 -18.61 -26.24
N GLU A 101 6.35 -18.88 -26.97
CA GLU A 101 7.22 -17.84 -27.52
C GLU A 101 6.47 -16.92 -28.50
N ALA A 102 5.61 -17.48 -29.35
CA ALA A 102 4.76 -16.71 -30.26
C ALA A 102 3.74 -15.84 -29.51
N GLU A 103 3.07 -16.40 -28.49
CA GLU A 103 2.14 -15.65 -27.62
C GLU A 103 2.84 -14.50 -26.90
N LEU A 104 4.05 -14.74 -26.39
CA LEU A 104 4.84 -13.71 -25.71
C LEU A 104 5.27 -12.59 -26.67
N LEU A 105 5.69 -12.93 -27.90
CA LEU A 105 6.00 -11.95 -28.94
C LEU A 105 4.79 -11.08 -29.29
N GLN A 106 3.61 -11.69 -29.42
CA GLN A 106 2.36 -10.94 -29.66
C GLN A 106 2.06 -9.98 -28.50
N GLN A 107 2.08 -10.47 -27.25
CA GLN A 107 1.84 -9.63 -26.08
C GLN A 107 2.84 -8.48 -25.97
N LYS A 108 4.10 -8.71 -26.33
CA LYS A 108 5.14 -7.67 -26.36
C LYS A 108 4.80 -6.57 -27.36
N GLU A 109 4.29 -6.91 -28.54
CA GLU A 109 3.87 -5.93 -29.54
C GLU A 109 2.66 -5.13 -29.04
N GLU A 110 1.65 -5.79 -28.49
CA GLU A 110 0.46 -5.13 -27.92
C GLU A 110 0.84 -4.14 -26.80
N VAL A 111 1.70 -4.56 -25.86
CA VAL A 111 2.22 -3.69 -24.79
C VAL A 111 2.99 -2.51 -25.37
N THR A 112 3.76 -2.72 -26.43
CA THR A 112 4.50 -1.64 -27.11
C THR A 112 3.55 -0.63 -27.75
N GLN A 113 2.46 -1.09 -28.36
CA GLN A 113 1.44 -0.20 -28.93
C GLN A 113 0.69 0.57 -27.85
N LEU A 114 0.29 -0.09 -26.76
CA LEU A 114 -0.34 0.57 -25.61
C LEU A 114 0.55 1.64 -25.00
N ALA A 115 1.86 1.38 -24.89
CA ALA A 115 2.81 2.37 -24.40
C ALA A 115 2.89 3.62 -25.31
N LYS A 116 2.86 3.43 -26.64
CA LYS A 116 2.81 4.55 -27.60
C LYS A 116 1.53 5.35 -27.47
N SER A 117 0.37 4.68 -27.40
CA SER A 117 -0.94 5.34 -27.22
C SER A 117 -1.02 6.11 -25.90
N LEU A 118 -0.51 5.54 -24.81
CA LEU A 118 -0.49 6.21 -23.51
C LEU A 118 0.42 7.45 -23.53
N LYS A 119 1.59 7.35 -24.17
CA LYS A 119 2.49 8.50 -24.35
C LYS A 119 1.80 9.62 -25.12
N GLN A 120 1.17 9.29 -26.24
CA GLN A 120 0.44 10.27 -27.06
C GLN A 120 -0.70 10.92 -26.27
N ALA A 121 -1.52 10.13 -25.58
CA ALA A 121 -2.61 10.65 -24.75
C ALA A 121 -2.10 11.55 -23.62
N SER A 122 -0.95 11.24 -23.01
CA SER A 122 -0.31 12.08 -22.00
C SER A 122 0.21 13.40 -22.58
N GLU A 123 0.78 13.39 -23.78
CA GLU A 123 1.26 14.60 -24.46
C GLU A 123 0.08 15.50 -24.87
N ASP A 124 -1.00 14.92 -25.40
CA ASP A 124 -2.21 15.65 -25.75
C ASP A 124 -2.90 16.26 -24.51
N ALA A 125 -3.00 15.51 -23.41
CA ALA A 125 -3.54 16.02 -22.15
C ALA A 125 -2.70 17.18 -21.60
N LYS A 126 -1.37 17.08 -21.69
CA LYS A 126 -0.46 18.17 -21.29
C LYS A 126 -0.68 19.42 -22.13
N ARG A 127 -0.82 19.27 -23.46
CA ARG A 127 -1.10 20.40 -24.37
C ARG A 127 -2.40 21.11 -23.99
N ILE A 128 -3.47 20.36 -23.75
CA ILE A 128 -4.78 20.91 -23.37
C ILE A 128 -4.67 21.70 -22.05
N VAL A 129 -4.00 21.14 -21.04
CA VAL A 129 -3.82 21.82 -19.75
C VAL A 129 -3.01 23.12 -19.91
N GLU A 130 -1.96 23.11 -20.73
CA GLU A 130 -1.16 24.31 -20.99
C GLU A 130 -1.95 25.40 -21.73
N GLU A 131 -2.79 25.01 -22.70
CA GLU A 131 -3.67 25.91 -23.44
C GLU A 131 -4.74 26.53 -22.54
N GLU A 132 -5.46 25.72 -21.76
CA GLU A 132 -6.45 26.22 -20.80
C GLU A 132 -5.82 27.12 -19.74
N ARG A 133 -4.61 26.80 -19.29
CA ARG A 133 -3.86 27.66 -18.37
C ARG A 133 -3.51 29.01 -19.01
N ALA A 134 -3.10 29.02 -20.28
CA ALA A 134 -2.84 30.27 -20.99
C ALA A 134 -4.11 31.12 -21.15
N ASN A 135 -5.23 30.48 -21.48
CA ASN A 135 -6.53 31.15 -21.58
C ASN A 135 -6.97 31.76 -20.24
N ALA A 136 -6.87 31.00 -19.15
CA ALA A 136 -7.17 31.48 -17.80
C ALA A 136 -6.27 32.66 -17.40
N HIS A 137 -4.98 32.63 -17.77
CA HIS A 137 -4.08 33.75 -17.52
C HIS A 137 -4.52 35.04 -18.23
N ILE A 138 -4.95 34.93 -19.49
CA ILE A 138 -5.47 36.07 -20.27
C ILE A 138 -6.76 36.62 -19.63
N GLU A 139 -7.67 35.75 -19.22
CA GLU A 139 -8.93 36.15 -18.57
C GLU A 139 -8.69 36.86 -17.23
N VAL A 140 -7.80 36.31 -16.40
CA VAL A 140 -7.41 36.93 -15.13
C VAL A 140 -6.77 38.30 -15.35
N GLU A 141 -5.92 38.47 -16.36
CA GLU A 141 -5.34 39.77 -16.70
C GLU A 141 -6.39 40.78 -17.16
N SER A 142 -7.34 40.34 -18.00
CA SER A 142 -8.49 41.15 -18.41
C SER A 142 -9.34 41.60 -17.22
N ALA A 143 -9.65 40.70 -16.29
CA ALA A 143 -10.39 41.01 -15.08
C ALA A 143 -9.63 42.00 -14.17
N ARG A 144 -8.31 41.82 -14.01
CA ARG A 144 -7.46 42.77 -13.27
C ARG A 144 -7.49 44.16 -13.88
N ASN A 145 -7.40 44.27 -15.21
CA ASN A 145 -7.50 45.54 -15.92
C ASN A 145 -8.88 46.19 -15.72
N ALA A 146 -9.97 45.41 -15.72
CA ALA A 146 -11.31 45.92 -15.44
C ALA A 146 -11.45 46.46 -14.00
N VAL A 147 -10.95 45.71 -13.01
CA VAL A 147 -10.92 46.13 -11.60
C VAL A 147 -10.12 47.43 -11.44
N GLN A 148 -8.97 47.56 -12.11
CA GLN A 148 -8.18 48.78 -12.07
C GLN A 148 -8.92 50.00 -12.63
N ARG A 149 -9.71 49.84 -13.70
CA ARG A 149 -10.57 50.91 -14.23
C ARG A 149 -11.65 51.30 -13.24
N VAL A 150 -12.31 50.33 -12.59
CA VAL A 150 -13.32 50.59 -11.56
C VAL A 150 -12.70 51.32 -10.36
N GLN A 151 -11.52 50.89 -9.92
CA GLN A 151 -10.76 51.53 -8.84
C GLN A 151 -10.49 53.01 -9.15
N GLN A 152 -10.04 53.32 -10.37
CA GLN A 152 -9.80 54.71 -10.81
C GLN A 152 -11.10 55.52 -10.81
N ALA A 153 -12.19 54.96 -11.37
CA ALA A 153 -13.48 55.63 -11.39
C ALA A 153 -14.01 55.92 -9.97
N VAL A 154 -13.83 55.00 -9.02
CA VAL A 154 -14.20 55.21 -7.61
C VAL A 154 -13.36 56.32 -6.97
N GLN A 155 -12.04 56.32 -7.18
CA GLN A 155 -11.18 57.39 -6.67
C GLN A 155 -11.52 58.77 -7.26
N GLU A 156 -11.87 58.84 -8.55
CA GLU A 156 -12.35 60.07 -9.18
C GLU A 156 -13.68 60.53 -8.56
N HIS A 157 -14.62 59.62 -8.33
CA HIS A 157 -15.89 59.93 -7.69
C HIS A 157 -15.71 60.42 -6.25
N GLU A 158 -14.78 59.85 -5.49
CA GLU A 158 -14.41 60.33 -4.15
C GLU A 158 -13.80 61.74 -4.19
N LYS A 159 -12.92 62.03 -5.16
CA LYS A 159 -12.32 63.37 -5.32
C LYS A 159 -13.37 64.41 -5.73
N MET A 160 -14.27 64.07 -6.66
CA MET A 160 -15.39 64.93 -7.06
C MET A 160 -16.38 65.16 -5.91
N SER A 161 -16.62 64.13 -5.08
CA SER A 161 -17.42 64.25 -3.85
C SER A 161 -16.78 65.23 -2.85
N LYS A 162 -15.46 65.17 -2.66
CA LYS A 162 -14.72 66.11 -1.80
C LYS A 162 -14.74 67.56 -2.31
N SER A 163 -14.72 67.80 -3.63
CA SER A 163 -14.86 69.16 -4.19
C SER A 163 -16.29 69.71 -4.13
N THR A 164 -17.29 68.83 -4.09
CA THR A 164 -18.72 69.18 -3.96
C THR A 164 -19.17 69.26 -2.50
N GLY A 165 -18.30 68.85 -1.56
CA GLY A 165 -18.51 68.86 -0.12
C GLY A 165 -18.73 70.24 0.52
N LYS A 166 -18.61 71.35 -0.23
CA LYS A 166 -19.01 72.68 0.26
C LYS A 166 -20.51 72.97 0.13
N GLN A 167 -21.29 72.10 -0.52
CA GLN A 167 -22.75 72.33 -0.68
C GLN A 167 -23.62 71.15 -0.21
N VAL A 168 -23.03 70.04 0.23
CA VAL A 168 -23.75 68.81 0.63
C VAL A 168 -23.71 68.58 2.15
N CYS A 169 -23.25 69.54 2.95
CA CYS A 169 -23.31 69.44 4.41
C CYS A 169 -24.72 69.68 5.01
N SER A 170 -25.76 69.87 4.19
CA SER A 170 -27.14 70.10 4.66
C SER A 170 -28.07 68.88 4.55
N TRP A 171 -27.70 67.83 3.83
CA TRP A 171 -28.59 66.67 3.61
C TRP A 171 -28.17 65.41 4.40
N GLN A 172 -27.01 65.44 5.05
CA GLN A 172 -26.41 64.25 5.66
C GLN A 172 -26.81 64.02 7.14
N LEU A 173 -27.69 64.87 7.70
CA LEU A 173 -28.30 64.63 9.01
C LEU A 173 -29.65 63.88 8.94
N GLU A 174 -30.17 63.59 7.74
CA GLU A 174 -31.51 62.99 7.56
C GLU A 174 -31.50 61.49 7.17
N LEU A 175 -30.34 60.80 7.24
CA LEU A 175 -30.22 59.38 6.84
C LEU A 175 -29.69 58.43 7.94
N HIS A 176 -29.78 58.83 9.20
CA HIS A 176 -29.53 57.94 10.36
C HIS A 176 -30.81 57.53 11.10
N LYS A 177 -31.94 57.41 10.39
CA LYS A 177 -32.99 56.51 10.85
C LYS A 177 -32.60 55.10 10.45
N ARG A 178 -31.88 54.45 11.36
CA ARG A 178 -31.84 52.98 11.45
C ARG A 178 -33.26 52.46 11.21
N PRO A 179 -33.49 51.48 10.32
CA PRO A 179 -34.45 50.47 10.68
C PRO A 179 -33.82 49.81 11.90
N LYS A 180 -34.29 50.17 13.10
CA LYS A 180 -34.38 49.16 14.15
C LYS A 180 -35.31 48.12 13.55
N ASP A 181 -34.73 47.10 12.96
CA ASP A 181 -35.47 45.87 12.74
C ASP A 181 -35.73 45.33 14.14
N ASN A 182 -36.88 45.70 14.69
CA ASN A 182 -37.37 45.29 15.99
C ASN A 182 -37.95 43.87 15.84
N GLY A 183 -37.13 42.94 15.40
CA GLY A 183 -37.27 41.54 15.79
C GLY A 183 -36.37 41.34 17.02
N PRO A 184 -36.84 40.70 18.10
CA PRO A 184 -35.93 40.31 19.17
C PRO A 184 -35.01 39.23 18.58
N ASN A 185 -33.80 39.59 18.15
CA ASN A 185 -32.76 38.58 17.92
C ASN A 185 -32.43 37.97 19.28
N ALA A 186 -33.17 36.91 19.64
CA ALA A 186 -33.04 36.25 20.92
C ALA A 186 -31.66 35.60 21.10
N PHE A 187 -30.93 35.39 20.00
CA PHE A 187 -29.63 34.74 19.97
C PHE A 187 -28.60 35.52 19.14
N ASP A 188 -27.36 35.50 19.63
CA ASP A 188 -26.16 36.00 18.96
C ASP A 188 -25.13 34.87 18.81
N LEU A 189 -24.14 35.06 17.93
CA LEU A 189 -23.00 34.15 17.79
C LEU A 189 -21.78 34.72 18.51
N GLU A 190 -21.28 34.00 19.51
CA GLU A 190 -20.04 34.29 20.22
C GLU A 190 -18.88 33.46 19.65
N GLY A 191 -17.72 34.08 19.45
CA GLY A 191 -16.51 33.42 18.94
C GLY A 191 -15.81 34.25 17.86
N LEU A 192 -14.53 33.94 17.62
CA LEU A 192 -13.81 34.54 16.50
C LEU A 192 -14.35 33.98 15.18
N GLN A 193 -14.60 34.85 14.21
CA GLN A 193 -15.11 34.46 12.89
C GLN A 193 -13.95 34.12 11.95
N CYS A 194 -13.01 33.28 12.39
CA CYS A 194 -11.88 32.83 11.59
C CYS A 194 -11.68 31.31 11.66
N LEU A 195 -11.06 30.74 10.64
CA LEU A 195 -10.76 29.31 10.58
C LEU A 195 -10.03 28.83 11.84
N GLY A 196 -10.43 27.66 12.36
CA GLY A 196 -9.85 27.09 13.59
C GLY A 196 -10.48 27.62 14.89
N SER A 197 -11.37 28.61 14.81
CA SER A 197 -12.19 29.06 15.93
C SER A 197 -13.52 28.29 16.00
N MET A 198 -14.22 28.51 17.11
CA MET A 198 -15.51 27.88 17.41
C MET A 198 -16.54 28.96 17.68
N LEU A 199 -17.68 28.86 17.01
CA LEU A 199 -18.85 29.71 17.24
C LEU A 199 -19.80 29.04 18.23
N ARG A 200 -20.33 29.82 19.16
CA ARG A 200 -21.32 29.39 20.15
C ARG A 200 -22.55 30.25 20.04
N ILE A 201 -23.71 29.62 19.96
CA ILE A 201 -24.99 30.30 20.05
C ILE A 201 -25.19 30.72 21.51
N VAL A 202 -25.41 32.02 21.74
CA VAL A 202 -25.66 32.59 23.05
C VAL A 202 -26.97 33.37 23.06
N ALA A 203 -27.75 33.21 24.13
CA ALA A 203 -28.97 34.00 24.31
C ALA A 203 -28.61 35.45 24.66
N GLN A 204 -29.32 36.40 24.06
CA GLN A 204 -29.10 37.82 24.34
C GLN A 204 -29.55 38.17 25.78
N ARG A 205 -28.82 39.05 26.46
CA ARG A 205 -28.95 39.34 27.92
C ARG A 205 -30.41 39.37 28.42
N GLY A 206 -30.73 38.45 29.34
CA GLY A 206 -31.93 38.50 30.18
C GLY A 206 -32.68 37.18 30.37
N THR A 207 -32.42 36.18 29.53
CA THR A 207 -33.08 34.86 29.58
C THR A 207 -32.05 33.76 29.80
N SER A 208 -32.14 33.04 30.93
CA SER A 208 -31.45 31.76 31.08
C SER A 208 -32.28 30.69 30.36
N MET A 209 -32.02 30.46 29.08
CA MET A 209 -32.63 29.37 28.32
C MET A 209 -31.74 28.14 28.31
N ASP A 210 -32.35 26.96 28.45
CA ASP A 210 -31.67 25.69 28.26
C ASP A 210 -31.57 25.39 26.75
N LEU A 211 -30.35 25.46 26.22
CA LEU A 211 -30.05 25.20 24.81
C LEU A 211 -30.17 23.71 24.44
N SER A 212 -30.33 22.82 25.43
CA SER A 212 -30.29 21.36 25.23
C SER A 212 -31.50 20.81 24.48
N ASN A 213 -32.62 21.54 24.46
CA ASN A 213 -33.87 21.11 23.81
C ASN A 213 -34.16 21.83 22.49
N LEU A 214 -33.25 22.67 22.01
CA LEU A 214 -33.43 23.44 20.79
C LEU A 214 -33.07 22.62 19.56
N SER A 215 -33.94 22.66 18.54
CA SER A 215 -33.60 22.16 17.21
C SER A 215 -32.79 23.23 16.50
N ILE A 216 -31.52 22.94 16.26
CA ILE A 216 -30.57 23.86 15.64
C ILE A 216 -30.10 23.24 14.33
N GLN A 217 -29.91 24.07 13.31
CA GLN A 217 -29.25 23.68 12.08
C GLN A 217 -28.34 24.82 11.59
N TRP A 218 -27.11 24.46 11.25
CA TRP A 218 -26.15 25.41 10.69
C TRP A 218 -26.16 25.41 9.16
N PHE A 219 -25.91 26.59 8.59
CA PHE A 219 -25.91 26.86 7.17
C PHE A 219 -24.70 27.70 6.78
N ARG A 220 -24.23 27.47 5.56
CA ARG A 220 -23.20 28.23 4.89
C ARG A 220 -23.83 29.07 3.79
N ILE A 221 -23.45 30.33 3.69
CA ILE A 221 -24.07 31.29 2.77
C ILE A 221 -22.96 32.00 1.99
N HIS A 222 -23.00 31.89 0.66
CA HIS A 222 -22.03 32.55 -0.19
C HIS A 222 -22.28 34.07 -0.21
N PRO A 223 -21.25 34.94 -0.22
CA PRO A 223 -21.47 36.40 -0.22
C PRO A 223 -22.27 36.90 -1.42
N ASN A 224 -22.12 36.22 -2.55
CA ASN A 224 -22.70 36.60 -3.84
C ASN A 224 -23.99 35.82 -4.18
N GLU A 225 -24.39 34.86 -3.36
CA GLU A 225 -25.58 34.03 -3.62
C GLU A 225 -26.50 34.06 -2.40
N SER A 226 -27.80 34.21 -2.62
CA SER A 226 -28.80 34.17 -1.54
C SER A 226 -29.12 32.75 -1.06
N ASN A 227 -28.60 31.72 -1.74
CA ASN A 227 -28.87 30.33 -1.40
C ASN A 227 -28.07 29.91 -0.16
N LYS A 228 -28.78 29.25 0.77
CA LYS A 228 -28.22 28.69 1.99
C LYS A 228 -27.87 27.21 1.74
N GLU A 229 -26.63 26.84 1.96
CA GLU A 229 -26.15 25.46 1.92
C GLU A 229 -26.25 24.86 3.32
N ILE A 230 -26.93 23.72 3.48
CA ILE A 230 -27.04 23.04 4.76
C ILE A 230 -25.71 22.39 5.15
N ILE A 231 -25.25 22.62 6.39
CA ILE A 231 -24.09 21.93 6.93
C ILE A 231 -24.60 20.65 7.60
N SER A 232 -24.53 19.55 6.87
CA SER A 232 -25.10 18.26 7.30
C SER A 232 -24.53 17.80 8.64
N GLY A 233 -25.39 17.46 9.60
CA GLY A 233 -24.99 16.99 10.93
C GLY A 233 -24.66 18.10 11.93
N ALA A 234 -24.49 19.34 11.49
CA ALA A 234 -24.26 20.48 12.37
C ALA A 234 -25.58 20.93 13.03
N THR A 235 -25.90 20.31 14.16
CA THR A 235 -27.14 20.54 14.91
C THR A 235 -26.88 20.90 16.37
N ARG A 236 -25.61 21.08 16.76
CA ARG A 236 -25.23 21.45 18.12
C ARG A 236 -25.29 22.98 18.30
N PRO A 237 -25.42 23.49 19.54
CA PRO A 237 -25.36 24.93 19.82
C PRO A 237 -23.96 25.55 19.64
N VAL A 238 -23.01 24.74 19.22
CA VAL A 238 -21.61 25.09 19.04
C VAL A 238 -21.18 24.51 17.70
N TYR A 239 -20.50 25.32 16.89
CA TYR A 239 -20.00 24.94 15.58
C TYR A 239 -18.53 25.31 15.43
N ALA A 240 -17.69 24.36 15.04
CA ALA A 240 -16.28 24.61 14.74
C ALA A 240 -16.13 24.99 13.26
N LEU A 241 -15.48 26.12 12.99
CA LEU A 241 -15.33 26.63 11.63
C LEU A 241 -14.36 25.75 10.83
N GLU A 242 -14.82 25.28 9.67
CA GLU A 242 -14.11 24.41 8.75
C GLU A 242 -13.50 25.17 7.56
N PRO A 243 -12.53 24.57 6.82
CA PRO A 243 -11.94 25.20 5.65
C PRO A 243 -12.94 25.63 4.57
N HIS A 244 -14.07 24.93 4.43
CA HIS A 244 -15.13 25.27 3.47
C HIS A 244 -15.93 26.53 3.84
N ASP A 245 -15.86 26.97 5.09
CA ASP A 245 -16.57 28.16 5.57
C ASP A 245 -15.81 29.46 5.24
N VAL A 246 -14.51 29.37 5.00
CA VAL A 246 -13.65 30.53 4.72
C VAL A 246 -14.18 31.33 3.53
N GLY A 247 -14.30 32.65 3.71
CA GLY A 247 -14.84 33.57 2.72
C GLY A 247 -16.36 33.54 2.60
N ARG A 248 -17.08 32.79 3.44
CA ARG A 248 -18.55 32.69 3.44
C ARG A 248 -19.14 33.10 4.78
N TYR A 249 -20.42 33.45 4.78
CA TYR A 249 -21.14 33.68 6.03
C TYR A 249 -21.60 32.34 6.61
N VAL A 250 -21.62 32.26 7.93
CA VAL A 250 -22.18 31.11 8.66
C VAL A 250 -23.42 31.59 9.42
N GLN A 251 -24.47 30.78 9.40
CA GLN A 251 -25.76 31.11 9.98
C GLN A 251 -26.33 29.90 10.73
N ALA A 252 -26.79 30.10 11.96
CA ALA A 252 -27.57 29.12 12.71
C ALA A 252 -29.05 29.48 12.64
N GLU A 253 -29.89 28.50 12.31
CA GLU A 253 -31.35 28.59 12.45
C GLU A 253 -31.77 27.77 13.67
N ILE A 254 -32.53 28.41 14.56
CA ILE A 254 -32.88 27.89 15.88
C ILE A 254 -34.40 27.89 15.96
N ASN A 255 -34.99 26.71 16.16
CA ASN A 255 -36.44 26.58 16.32
C ASN A 255 -36.84 26.76 17.78
N LEU A 256 -37.58 27.83 18.08
CA LEU A 256 -38.18 28.14 19.36
C LEU A 256 -39.70 27.99 19.24
N ASP A 257 -40.25 26.91 19.78
CA ASP A 257 -41.71 26.68 19.84
C ASP A 257 -42.45 26.86 18.49
N GLY A 258 -41.79 26.54 17.38
CA GLY A 258 -42.34 26.66 16.02
C GLY A 258 -41.92 27.95 15.27
N GLU A 259 -41.25 28.88 15.93
CA GLU A 259 -40.66 30.08 15.32
C GLU A 259 -39.17 29.86 15.04
N ILE A 260 -38.71 30.22 13.84
CA ILE A 260 -37.31 30.11 13.46
C ILE A 260 -36.61 31.44 13.73
N VAL A 261 -35.71 31.44 14.69
CA VAL A 261 -34.82 32.56 14.98
C VAL A 261 -33.46 32.32 14.34
N VAL A 262 -32.86 33.39 13.82
CA VAL A 262 -31.62 33.32 13.04
C VAL A 262 -30.50 34.05 13.76
N ALA A 263 -29.37 33.38 13.93
CA ALA A 263 -28.11 33.98 14.36
C ALA A 263 -27.09 33.87 13.22
N LYS A 264 -26.46 34.97 12.82
CA LYS A 264 -25.56 35.03 11.65
C LYS A 264 -24.24 35.69 11.99
N THR A 265 -23.16 35.26 11.35
CA THR A 265 -21.86 35.93 11.44
C THR A 265 -21.95 37.38 10.95
N ALA A 266 -21.17 38.26 11.58
CA ALA A 266 -21.13 39.68 11.25
C ALA A 266 -20.46 39.94 9.90
N GLY A 267 -19.50 39.09 9.52
CA GLY A 267 -18.83 39.08 8.22
C GLY A 267 -18.63 37.66 7.68
N PRO A 268 -18.00 37.54 6.49
CA PRO A 268 -17.46 36.27 6.01
C PRO A 268 -16.38 35.72 6.95
N VAL A 269 -16.23 34.40 7.03
CA VAL A 269 -15.21 33.78 7.87
C VAL A 269 -13.80 34.07 7.33
N ASP A 270 -12.94 34.59 8.19
CA ASP A 270 -11.56 34.90 7.84
C ASP A 270 -10.68 33.64 7.76
N PRO A 271 -9.71 33.60 6.84
CA PRO A 271 -8.69 32.55 6.83
C PRO A 271 -7.78 32.67 8.05
N ASP A 272 -7.20 31.54 8.48
CA ASP A 272 -6.15 31.55 9.50
C ASP A 272 -4.82 32.04 8.90
N ALA A 273 -4.24 33.07 9.52
CA ALA A 273 -3.00 33.68 9.07
C ALA A 273 -1.80 32.76 9.39
N GLY A 274 -1.28 32.09 8.37
CA GLY A 274 -0.10 31.22 8.47
C GLY A 274 -0.38 29.73 8.25
N LEU A 275 -1.65 29.32 8.29
CA LEU A 275 -2.02 27.93 7.97
C LEU A 275 -1.69 27.58 6.52
N VAL A 276 -1.87 28.51 5.58
CA VAL A 276 -1.56 28.31 4.17
C VAL A 276 -0.08 27.96 3.98
N ASP A 277 0.82 28.79 4.53
CA ASP A 277 2.27 28.55 4.47
C ASP A 277 2.64 27.22 5.12
N TYR A 278 2.02 26.90 6.27
CA TYR A 278 2.24 25.63 6.96
C TYR A 278 1.84 24.44 6.09
N VAL A 279 0.65 24.46 5.47
CA VAL A 279 0.19 23.41 4.56
C VAL A 279 1.15 23.26 3.38
N GLU A 280 1.61 24.35 2.79
CA GLU A 280 2.62 24.30 1.72
C GLU A 280 3.93 23.65 2.17
N THR A 281 4.37 23.87 3.40
CA THR A 281 5.55 23.18 3.94
C THR A 281 5.32 21.67 4.10
N LEU A 282 4.10 21.25 4.45
CA LEU A 282 3.75 19.84 4.61
C LEU A 282 3.65 19.10 3.27
N VAL A 283 3.12 19.76 2.22
CA VAL A 283 3.02 19.19 0.87
C VAL A 283 4.40 18.83 0.28
N LYS A 284 5.45 19.54 0.69
CA LYS A 284 6.84 19.24 0.29
C LYS A 284 7.33 17.90 0.84
N LYS A 285 6.76 17.42 1.96
CA LYS A 285 7.10 16.12 2.55
C LYS A 285 6.37 14.97 1.83
N PRO A 286 6.98 13.78 1.72
CA PRO A 286 6.31 12.63 1.11
C PRO A 286 5.16 12.09 1.98
N GLU A 287 5.30 12.19 3.30
CA GLU A 287 4.33 11.79 4.32
C GLU A 287 4.49 12.74 5.52
N SER A 288 3.38 13.21 6.07
CA SER A 288 3.34 14.08 7.26
C SER A 288 2.64 13.35 8.40
N GLU A 289 3.17 13.49 9.62
CA GLU A 289 2.70 12.79 10.80
C GLU A 289 2.07 13.77 11.80
N PHE A 290 0.94 13.38 12.36
CA PHE A 290 0.21 14.16 13.36
C PHE A 290 -0.14 13.27 14.55
N ASN A 291 0.19 13.74 15.75
CA ASN A 291 -0.26 13.09 16.97
C ASN A 291 -1.76 13.39 17.16
N VAL A 292 -2.55 12.33 17.29
CA VAL A 292 -4.01 12.43 17.44
C VAL A 292 -4.47 11.56 18.60
N VAL A 293 -5.54 11.98 19.25
CA VAL A 293 -6.28 11.15 20.21
C VAL A 293 -7.55 10.69 19.51
N VAL A 294 -7.74 9.39 19.41
CA VAL A 294 -8.94 8.81 18.80
C VAL A 294 -10.01 8.74 19.87
N LEU A 295 -11.07 9.54 19.72
CA LEU A 295 -12.21 9.55 20.65
C LEU A 295 -13.25 8.48 20.30
N GLN A 296 -13.40 8.18 19.00
CA GLN A 296 -14.30 7.15 18.50
C GLN A 296 -13.66 6.38 17.34
N LEU A 297 -13.92 5.08 17.30
CA LEU A 297 -13.53 4.20 16.20
C LEU A 297 -14.75 3.36 15.79
N ASN A 298 -15.17 3.48 14.53
CA ASN A 298 -16.38 2.82 14.01
C ASN A 298 -17.64 3.10 14.85
N GLY A 299 -17.79 4.33 15.35
CA GLY A 299 -18.92 4.73 16.22
C GLY A 299 -18.82 4.26 17.67
N VAL A 300 -17.73 3.58 18.06
CA VAL A 300 -17.52 3.12 19.43
C VAL A 300 -16.51 4.03 20.14
N ASP A 301 -16.90 4.55 21.30
CA ASP A 301 -16.06 5.39 22.14
C ASP A 301 -14.76 4.69 22.54
N GLN A 302 -13.67 5.44 22.48
CA GLN A 302 -12.33 4.99 22.80
C GLN A 302 -11.82 5.69 24.07
N PRO A 303 -10.86 5.08 24.80
CA PRO A 303 -10.25 5.72 25.96
C PRO A 303 -9.56 7.04 25.59
N LYS A 304 -9.84 8.11 26.35
CA LYS A 304 -9.36 9.48 26.10
C LYS A 304 -7.83 9.65 26.12
N GLU A 305 -7.09 8.64 26.55
CA GLU A 305 -5.62 8.65 26.65
C GLU A 305 -4.93 7.88 25.52
N SER A 306 -5.68 7.31 24.57
CA SER A 306 -5.08 6.52 23.49
C SER A 306 -4.49 7.43 22.40
N VAL A 307 -3.22 7.78 22.56
CA VAL A 307 -2.43 8.53 21.55
C VAL A 307 -2.13 7.64 20.34
N HIS A 308 -2.38 8.18 19.16
CA HIS A 308 -2.12 7.58 17.86
C HIS A 308 -1.34 8.56 16.98
N VAL A 309 -0.79 8.04 15.89
CA VAL A 309 -0.14 8.85 14.85
C VAL A 309 -0.95 8.72 13.56
N LEU A 310 -1.52 9.83 13.11
CA LEU A 310 -2.15 9.95 11.80
C LEU A 310 -1.09 10.37 10.78
N ASN A 311 -0.86 9.50 9.82
CA ASN A 311 0.00 9.75 8.68
C ASN A 311 -0.85 10.19 7.51
N VAL A 312 -0.54 11.35 6.93
CA VAL A 312 -1.16 11.87 5.72
C VAL A 312 -0.09 11.90 4.63
N GLY A 313 -0.19 10.97 3.69
CA GLY A 313 0.72 10.85 2.56
C GLY A 313 0.08 11.30 1.25
N ARG A 314 0.84 11.25 0.15
CA ARG A 314 0.36 11.68 -1.18
C ARG A 314 -0.74 10.79 -1.78
N LEU A 315 -0.80 9.52 -1.39
CA LEU A 315 -1.71 8.53 -1.99
C LEU A 315 -2.67 7.89 -0.98
N ARG A 316 -2.41 8.06 0.30
CA ARG A 316 -3.09 7.32 1.37
C ARG A 316 -2.99 8.03 2.71
N MET A 317 -3.89 7.67 3.61
CA MET A 317 -3.81 7.97 5.02
C MET A 317 -3.63 6.69 5.84
N ARG A 318 -2.93 6.79 6.96
CA ARG A 318 -2.69 5.65 7.85
C ARG A 318 -2.73 6.09 9.31
N LEU A 319 -3.54 5.41 10.11
CA LEU A 319 -3.62 5.59 11.55
C LEU A 319 -2.81 4.50 12.26
N MET A 320 -1.89 4.89 13.14
CA MET A 320 -0.98 3.99 13.85
C MET A 320 -1.16 4.11 15.37
N LYS A 321 -1.10 2.98 16.09
CA LYS A 321 -0.96 2.94 17.56
C LYS A 321 0.37 2.28 17.91
N GLY A 322 1.36 3.08 18.32
CA GLY A 322 2.73 2.61 18.45
C GLY A 322 3.26 2.06 17.11
N LYS A 323 3.61 0.78 17.07
CA LYS A 323 4.10 0.12 15.83
C LYS A 323 2.99 -0.55 15.01
N SER A 324 1.77 -0.60 15.53
CA SER A 324 0.66 -1.31 14.89
C SER A 324 -0.16 -0.38 13.99
N VAL A 325 -0.49 -0.86 12.79
CA VAL A 325 -1.42 -0.18 11.88
C VAL A 325 -2.84 -0.43 12.37
N VAL A 326 -3.57 0.62 12.73
CA VAL A 326 -4.99 0.54 13.11
C VAL A 326 -5.87 0.60 11.87
N ALA A 327 -5.59 1.56 10.98
CA ALA A 327 -6.29 1.72 9.72
C ALA A 327 -5.33 2.25 8.66
N LYS A 328 -5.56 1.88 7.40
CA LYS A 328 -4.78 2.33 6.25
C LYS A 328 -5.65 2.29 5.01
N GLU A 329 -5.85 3.45 4.40
CA GLU A 329 -6.70 3.59 3.22
C GLU A 329 -6.06 4.48 2.16
N PHE A 330 -6.20 4.07 0.90
CA PHE A 330 -5.84 4.92 -0.23
C PHE A 330 -6.96 5.92 -0.50
N TYR A 331 -6.61 7.09 -1.03
CA TYR A 331 -7.62 8.08 -1.38
C TYR A 331 -8.59 7.50 -2.43
N SER A 332 -9.88 7.61 -2.14
CA SER A 332 -10.97 7.16 -3.00
C SER A 332 -12.14 8.14 -2.93
N SER A 333 -13.06 8.06 -3.90
CA SER A 333 -14.28 8.90 -3.90
C SER A 333 -15.24 8.58 -2.75
N SER A 334 -15.13 7.41 -2.12
CA SER A 334 -15.91 7.04 -0.94
C SER A 334 -15.26 7.48 0.37
N MET A 335 -14.02 7.97 0.33
CA MET A 335 -13.31 8.42 1.51
C MET A 335 -13.85 9.77 1.97
N GLN A 336 -14.00 9.91 3.28
CA GLN A 336 -14.70 11.00 3.93
C GLN A 336 -13.84 11.54 5.06
N VAL A 337 -13.50 12.83 5.01
CA VAL A 337 -12.70 13.53 6.02
C VAL A 337 -13.32 14.91 6.26
N TRP A 338 -13.93 15.07 7.41
CA TRP A 338 -14.52 16.33 7.89
C TRP A 338 -14.53 16.32 9.42
N HIS A 339 -14.88 17.45 10.03
CA HIS A 339 -15.07 17.53 11.46
C HIS A 339 -16.45 16.97 11.83
N ASN A 340 -16.52 15.84 12.54
CA ASN A 340 -17.77 15.33 13.08
C ASN A 340 -18.03 15.99 14.46
N GLU A 341 -19.22 16.52 14.67
CA GLU A 341 -19.63 17.21 15.91
C GLU A 341 -20.12 16.29 17.04
#